data_AF-X1SWI9-F1
#
_entry.id   AF-X1SWI9-F1
#
_cell.length_a   1.000
_cell.length_b   1.000
_cell.length_c   1.000
_cell.angle_alpha   90.00
_cell.angle_beta   90.00
_cell.angle_gamma   90.00
#
_symmetry.space_group_name_H-M   'P 1'
#
loop_
_entity.id
_entity.type
_entity.pdbx_description
1 polymer ?
#
loop_
_entity_poly.entity_id
_entity_poly.type
_entity_poly.pdbx_seq_one_letter_code
_entity_poly.pdbx_strand_id
1 'polypeptide(L)'
;MNFAHFEIADGRITGIKADNPELMIAIASLDNKNQPMCEQCLIKDLCSGGCLGSQLETTGDLFSPIPTVCRLEHAKIQAMVNTYKKLGLFESICNQVTPEKKYALEAIANE
;
A
#
# COMPACT_ATOMS: atom_id res chain seq x y z
N MET A 1 11.67 -3.58 -13.50
CA MET A 1 12.95 -3.11 -12.92
C MET A 1 13.92 -4.27 -12.95
N ASN A 2 15.12 -4.08 -13.50
CA ASN A 2 16.18 -5.09 -13.42
C ASN A 2 17.02 -4.78 -12.19
N PHE A 3 16.94 -5.64 -11.18
CA PHE A 3 17.68 -5.49 -9.92
C PHE A 3 19.03 -6.23 -9.94
N ALA A 4 19.19 -7.16 -10.88
CA ALA A 4 20.41 -7.89 -11.17
C ALA A 4 20.34 -8.47 -12.59
N HIS A 5 21.49 -8.86 -13.12
CA HIS A 5 21.61 -9.60 -14.37
C HIS A 5 22.61 -10.75 -14.25
N PHE A 6 22.43 -11.77 -15.10
CA PHE A 6 23.38 -12.88 -15.19
C PHE A 6 24.63 -12.46 -15.95
N GLU A 7 25.79 -12.84 -15.42
CA GLU A 7 27.05 -12.79 -16.16
C GLU A 7 27.18 -14.09 -16.97
N ILE A 8 27.27 -13.96 -18.29
CA ILE A 8 27.32 -15.10 -19.22
C ILE A 8 28.71 -15.17 -19.87
N ALA A 9 29.37 -16.31 -19.74
CA ALA A 9 30.61 -16.63 -20.45
C ALA A 9 30.52 -18.05 -21.03
N ASP A 10 30.99 -18.24 -22.27
CA ASP A 10 30.96 -19.51 -23.00
C ASP A 10 29.56 -20.17 -23.06
N GLY A 11 28.52 -19.35 -23.18
CA GLY A 11 27.13 -19.82 -23.21
C GLY A 11 26.61 -20.35 -21.87
N ARG A 12 27.33 -20.10 -20.76
CA ARG A 12 26.96 -20.52 -19.41
C ARG A 12 26.82 -19.31 -18.50
N ILE A 13 25.88 -19.40 -17.55
CA ILE A 13 25.79 -18.44 -16.45
C ILE A 13 26.97 -18.71 -15.52
N THR A 14 27.80 -17.69 -15.31
CA THR A 14 29.02 -17.75 -14.49
C THR A 14 28.92 -16.91 -13.22
N GLY A 15 27.94 -16.02 -13.14
CA GLY A 15 27.73 -15.15 -11.99
C GLY A 15 26.40 -14.41 -12.05
N ILE A 16 26.13 -13.66 -10.98
CA ILE A 16 25.03 -12.70 -10.89
C ILE A 16 25.65 -11.36 -10.48
N LYS A 17 25.37 -10.31 -11.25
CA LYS A 17 25.75 -8.95 -10.90
C LYS A 17 24.52 -8.17 -10.45
N ALA A 18 24.56 -7.66 -9.22
CA ALA A 18 23.50 -6.80 -8.69
C ALA A 18 23.63 -5.39 -9.26
N ASP A 19 22.50 -4.80 -9.67
CA ASP A 19 22.44 -3.45 -10.25
C ASP A 19 22.00 -2.40 -9.23
N ASN A 20 20.97 -2.72 -8.43
CA ASN A 20 20.50 -1.86 -7.33
C ASN A 20 19.83 -2.71 -6.25
N PRO A 21 20.63 -3.50 -5.49
CA PRO A 21 20.10 -4.38 -4.46
C PRO A 21 19.45 -3.60 -3.32
N GLU A 22 19.88 -2.38 -3.02
CA GLU A 22 19.31 -1.52 -1.98
C GLU A 22 17.85 -1.18 -2.29
N LEU A 23 17.57 -0.75 -3.53
CA LEU A 23 16.21 -0.45 -3.97
C LEU A 23 15.34 -1.71 -3.97
N MET A 24 15.89 -2.84 -4.42
CA MET A 24 15.19 -4.13 -4.39
C MET A 24 14.79 -4.49 -2.96
N ILE A 25 15.72 -4.40 -2.01
CA ILE A 25 15.47 -4.70 -0.59
C ILE A 25 14.42 -3.74 -0.03
N ALA A 26 14.52 -2.44 -0.32
CA ALA A 26 13.55 -1.46 0.13
C ALA A 26 12.13 -1.75 -0.39
N ILE A 27 11.98 -2.09 -1.67
CA ILE A 27 10.68 -2.45 -2.27
C ILE A 27 10.16 -3.78 -1.68
N ALA A 28 11.03 -4.78 -1.54
CA ALA A 28 10.64 -6.10 -1.05
C ALA A 28 10.28 -6.12 0.44
N SER A 29 10.86 -5.22 1.23
CA SER A 29 10.59 -5.07 2.67
C SER A 29 9.50 -4.04 2.98
N LEU A 30 8.98 -3.35 1.96
CA LEU A 30 7.95 -2.34 2.14
C LEU A 30 6.62 -2.98 2.58
N ASP A 31 6.12 -2.54 3.73
CA ASP A 31 4.72 -2.69 4.12
C ASP A 31 4.05 -1.34 3.90
N ASN A 32 2.90 -1.29 3.21
CA ASN A 32 2.21 -0.03 2.95
C ASN A 32 1.89 0.76 4.23
N LYS A 33 1.79 0.08 5.38
CA LYS A 33 1.54 0.66 6.69
C LYS A 33 2.75 1.36 7.30
N ASN A 34 3.97 1.03 6.86
CA ASN A 34 5.21 1.57 7.43
C ASN A 34 5.71 2.85 6.74
N GLN A 35 4.99 3.34 5.72
CA GLN A 35 5.33 4.61 5.09
C GLN A 35 5.09 5.78 6.06
N PRO A 36 5.84 6.89 5.96
CA PRO A 36 5.84 7.96 6.96
C PRO A 36 4.46 8.52 7.34
N MET A 37 3.56 8.66 6.37
CA MET A 37 2.19 9.14 6.63
C MET A 37 1.20 8.02 6.98
N CYS A 38 1.54 6.77 6.69
CA CYS A 38 0.66 5.62 6.87
C CYS A 38 0.69 5.08 8.30
N GLU A 39 1.78 5.30 9.05
CA GLU A 39 1.97 4.79 10.40
C GLU A 39 0.79 5.14 11.33
N GLN A 40 0.32 6.39 11.25
CA GLN A 40 -0.77 6.95 12.05
C GLN A 40 -2.11 7.03 11.30
N CYS A 41 -2.18 6.55 10.06
CA CYS A 41 -3.35 6.71 9.23
C CYS A 41 -4.48 5.74 9.64
N LEU A 42 -5.67 6.29 9.91
CA LEU A 42 -6.85 5.51 10.35
C LEU A 42 -7.27 4.43 9.34
N ILE A 43 -7.11 4.72 8.04
CA ILE A 43 -7.53 3.81 6.97
C ILE A 43 -6.40 2.90 6.48
N LYS A 44 -5.25 2.80 7.17
CA LYS A 44 -4.07 2.07 6.67
C LYS A 44 -4.32 0.60 6.35
N ASP A 45 -5.25 -0.03 7.07
CA ASP A 45 -5.65 -1.43 6.84
C ASP A 45 -6.71 -1.59 5.74
N LEU A 46 -7.31 -0.49 5.26
CA LEU A 46 -8.42 -0.47 4.30
C LEU A 46 -8.02 0.13 2.93
N CYS A 47 -7.09 1.07 2.93
CA CYS A 47 -6.54 1.76 1.78
C CYS A 47 -5.79 0.80 0.83
N SER A 48 -5.70 1.17 -0.45
CA SER A 48 -4.98 0.41 -1.47
C SER A 48 -3.44 0.50 -1.41
N GLY A 49 -2.87 1.31 -0.52
CA GLY A 49 -1.41 1.34 -0.26
C GLY A 49 -0.55 2.13 -1.24
N GLY A 50 -1.16 2.89 -2.16
CA GLY A 50 -0.46 3.73 -3.13
C GLY A 50 0.20 2.93 -4.27
N CYS A 51 0.78 3.64 -5.24
CA CYS A 51 1.55 3.06 -6.34
C CYS A 51 2.94 3.69 -6.33
N LEU A 52 3.98 2.86 -6.16
CA LEU A 52 5.37 3.34 -6.11
C LEU A 52 5.77 4.13 -7.35
N GLY A 53 5.39 3.66 -8.54
CA GLY A 53 5.67 4.38 -9.79
C GLY A 53 5.05 5.77 -9.82
N SER A 54 3.75 5.89 -9.51
CA SER A 54 3.07 7.18 -9.46
C SER A 54 3.62 8.09 -8.35
N GLN A 55 4.03 7.51 -7.22
CA GLN A 55 4.66 8.25 -6.12
C GLN A 55 5.97 8.88 -6.61
N LEU A 56 6.86 8.10 -7.23
CA LEU A 56 8.10 8.62 -7.81
C LEU A 56 7.84 9.72 -8.85
N GLU A 57 6.90 9.53 -9.76
CA GLU A 57 6.56 10.50 -10.81
C GLU A 57 6.03 11.82 -10.24
N THR A 58 5.30 11.76 -9.11
CA THR A 58 4.60 12.93 -8.56
C THR A 58 5.40 13.66 -7.49
N THR A 59 6.09 12.92 -6.62
CA THR A 59 6.78 13.47 -5.43
C THR A 59 8.30 13.47 -5.60
N GLY A 60 8.84 12.74 -6.58
CA GLY A 60 10.27 12.48 -6.70
C GLY A 60 10.79 11.42 -5.73
N ASP A 61 9.92 10.79 -4.93
CA ASP A 61 10.26 9.75 -3.96
C ASP A 61 9.28 8.57 -4.02
N LEU A 62 9.84 7.36 -4.14
CA LEU A 62 9.08 6.11 -4.18
C LEU A 62 8.30 5.86 -2.90
N PHE A 63 8.78 6.33 -1.75
CA PHE A 63 8.24 5.98 -0.43
C PHE A 63 7.44 7.11 0.23
N SER A 64 7.15 8.16 -0.52
CA SER A 64 6.30 9.28 -0.11
C SER A 64 4.93 9.20 -0.77
N PRO A 65 3.84 8.96 -0.01
CA PRO A 65 2.48 8.93 -0.53
C PRO A 65 2.06 10.25 -1.20
N ILE A 66 1.20 10.16 -2.22
CA ILE A 66 0.64 11.34 -2.90
C ILE A 66 -0.54 11.90 -2.09
N PRO A 67 -0.46 13.13 -1.52
CA PRO A 67 -1.48 13.63 -0.59
C PRO A 67 -2.89 13.77 -1.18
N THR A 68 -3.01 14.10 -2.47
CA THR A 68 -4.32 14.17 -3.16
C THR A 68 -4.98 12.79 -3.28
N VAL A 69 -4.19 11.74 -3.54
CA VAL A 69 -4.68 10.36 -3.61
C VAL A 69 -5.05 9.85 -2.22
N CYS A 70 -4.26 10.18 -1.19
CA CYS A 70 -4.62 9.86 0.20
C CYS A 70 -6.01 10.44 0.56
N ARG A 71 -6.28 11.72 0.24
CA ARG A 71 -7.59 12.33 0.48
C ARG A 71 -8.72 11.61 -0.27
N LEU A 72 -8.48 11.18 -1.50
CA LEU A 72 -9.44 10.40 -2.27
C LEU A 72 -9.74 9.04 -1.60
N GLU A 73 -8.71 8.34 -1.14
CA GLU A 73 -8.88 7.08 -0.41
C GLU A 73 -9.70 7.26 0.87
N HIS A 74 -9.43 8.30 1.66
CA HIS A 74 -10.25 8.64 2.84
C HIS A 74 -11.72 8.87 2.46
N ALA A 75 -11.98 9.69 1.44
CA ALA A 75 -13.34 9.94 0.98
C ALA A 75 -14.04 8.67 0.46
N LYS A 76 -13.30 7.82 -0.27
CA LYS A 76 -13.79 6.54 -0.80
C LYS A 76 -14.20 5.61 0.35
N ILE A 77 -13.34 5.42 1.34
CA ILE A 77 -13.62 4.55 2.49
C ILE A 77 -14.80 5.09 3.32
N GLN A 78 -14.87 6.40 3.56
CA GLN A 78 -16.03 7.01 4.24
C GLN A 78 -17.34 6.73 3.49
N ALA A 79 -17.32 6.91 2.16
CA ALA A 79 -18.48 6.66 1.33
C ALA A 79 -18.91 5.19 1.36
N MET A 80 -17.95 4.26 1.36
CA MET A 80 -18.22 2.83 1.51
C MET A 80 -18.88 2.51 2.85
N VAL A 81 -18.32 2.97 3.97
CA VAL A 81 -18.88 2.77 5.32
C VAL A 81 -20.32 3.30 5.41
N ASN A 82 -20.55 4.52 4.93
CA ASN A 82 -21.88 5.12 4.89
C ASN A 82 -22.87 4.29 4.07
N THR A 83 -22.41 3.74 2.95
CA THR A 83 -23.24 2.91 2.08
C THR A 83 -23.56 1.56 2.73
N TYR A 84 -22.57 0.92 3.38
CA TYR A 84 -22.77 -0.33 4.10
C TYR A 84 -23.79 -0.18 5.23
N LYS A 85 -23.76 0.93 5.97
CA LYS A 85 -24.77 1.24 6.99
C LYS A 85 -26.16 1.42 6.37
N LYS A 86 -26.27 2.20 5.30
CA LYS A 86 -27.56 2.43 4.60
C LYS A 86 -28.19 1.15 4.06
N LEU A 87 -27.37 0.20 3.62
CA LEU A 87 -27.82 -1.09 3.12
C LEU A 87 -28.05 -2.14 4.22
N GLY A 88 -27.76 -1.84 5.49
CA GLY A 88 -27.84 -2.81 6.58
C GLY A 88 -26.78 -3.92 6.51
N LEU A 89 -25.68 -3.70 5.77
CA LEU A 89 -24.62 -4.69 5.52
C LEU A 89 -23.39 -4.50 6.41
N PHE A 90 -23.31 -3.42 7.18
CA PHE A 90 -22.10 -3.04 7.92
C PHE A 90 -21.59 -4.15 8.85
N GLU A 91 -22.46 -4.72 9.69
CA GLU A 91 -22.09 -5.79 10.62
C GLU A 91 -21.62 -7.06 9.87
N SER A 92 -22.32 -7.43 8.79
CA SER A 92 -21.95 -8.56 7.95
C SER A 92 -20.56 -8.42 7.35
N ILE A 93 -20.19 -7.20 6.92
CA ILE A 93 -18.85 -6.90 6.38
C ILE A 93 -17.81 -6.95 7.49
N CYS A 94 -18.07 -6.34 8.64
CA CYS A 94 -17.18 -6.38 9.81
C CYS A 94 -16.87 -7.82 10.26
N ASN A 95 -17.83 -8.74 10.13
CA ASN A 95 -17.65 -10.16 10.48
C ASN A 95 -16.87 -10.98 9.44
N GLN A 96 -16.60 -10.43 8.25
CA GLN A 96 -15.90 -11.13 7.16
C GLN A 96 -14.47 -10.65 6.93
N VAL A 97 -14.04 -9.60 7.62
CA VAL A 97 -12.71 -9.00 7.48
C VAL A 97 -11.82 -9.31 8.67
N THR A 98 -10.52 -9.06 8.53
CA THR A 98 -9.56 -9.25 9.63
C THR A 98 -9.86 -8.29 10.80
N PRO A 99 -9.40 -8.58 12.04
CA PRO A 99 -9.63 -7.72 13.19
C PRO A 99 -9.18 -6.27 13.00
N GLU A 100 -8.06 -6.05 12.32
CA GLU A 100 -7.51 -4.72 12.05
C GLU A 100 -8.42 -3.92 11.11
N LYS A 101 -8.91 -4.57 10.05
CA LYS A 101 -9.88 -3.99 9.13
C LYS A 101 -11.20 -3.69 9.81
N LYS A 102 -11.67 -4.60 10.68
CA LYS A 102 -12.89 -4.40 11.47
C LYS A 102 -12.75 -3.18 12.38
N TYR A 103 -11.65 -3.08 13.12
CA TYR A 103 -11.35 -1.95 13.99
C TYR A 103 -11.35 -0.63 13.20
N ALA A 104 -10.68 -0.59 12.05
CA ALA A 104 -10.66 0.60 11.20
C ALA A 104 -12.07 0.98 10.70
N LEU A 105 -12.87 0.01 10.24
CA LEU A 105 -14.25 0.25 9.80
C LEU A 105 -15.12 0.80 10.93
N GLU A 106 -15.00 0.26 12.14
CA GLU A 106 -15.73 0.70 13.33
C GLU A 106 -15.30 2.11 13.76
N ALA A 107 -14.01 2.43 13.71
CA ALA A 107 -13.52 3.76 14.04
C ALA A 107 -14.07 4.82 13.08
N ILE A 108 -14.02 4.57 11.77
CA ILE A 108 -14.54 5.47 10.72
C ILE A 108 -16.07 5.62 10.82
N ALA A 109 -16.75 4.56 11.25
CA ALA A 109 -18.19 4.59 11.45
C ALA A 109 -18.62 5.51 12.61
N ASN A 110 -17.72 5.88 13.52
CA ASN A 110 -18.02 6.69 14.70
C ASN A 110 -17.54 8.15 14.59
N GLU A 111 -16.93 8.52 13.46
CA GLU A 111 -16.64 9.91 13.06
C GLU A 111 -17.86 10.58 12.39
#